data_AF-C5BEP7-F1
#
_entry.id   AF-C5BEP7-F1
#
_cell.length_a   1.000
_cell.length_b   1.000
_cell.length_c   1.000
_cell.angle_alpha   90.00
_cell.angle_beta   90.00
_cell.angle_gamma   90.00
#
_symmetry.space_group_name_H-M   'P 1'
#
loop_
_entity.id
_entity.type
_entity.pdbx_description
1 polymer ?
#
loop_
_entity_poly.entity_id
_entity_poly.type
_entity_poly.pdbx_seq_one_letter_code
_entity_poly.pdbx_strand_id
1 'polypeptide(L)' 'MKKIYIHKDNLDSYTEYPVPEDTTDWYTVDVPDDFTLAGSVYNPQIGEFDTPALPPI' A
#
# COMPACT_ATOMS: atom_id res chain seq x y z
N MET A 1 3.11 -0.10 14.29
CA MET A 1 2.91 0.48 12.95
C MET A 1 4.10 0.04 12.13
N LYS A 2 3.87 -0.45 10.92
CA LYS A 2 4.91 -0.85 9.97
C LYS A 2 4.88 0.07 8.76
N LYS A 3 5.99 0.12 8.05
CA LYS A 3 6.13 0.89 6.81
C LYS A 3 6.10 -0.08 5.63
N ILE A 4 5.31 0.25 4.63
CA ILE A 4 5.21 -0.51 3.40
C ILE A 4 5.56 0.36 2.20
N TYR A 5 6.04 -0.29 1.14
CA TYR A 5 6.48 0.34 -0.09
C TYR A 5 5.62 -0.16 -1.24
N ILE A 6 5.02 0.77 -1.97
CA ILE A 6 4.08 0.48 -3.06
C ILE A 6 4.68 1.02 -4.35
N HIS A 7 4.87 0.16 -5.35
CA HIS A 7 5.50 0.57 -6.61
C HIS A 7 4.51 1.43 -7.41
N LYS A 8 4.98 2.51 -8.06
CA LYS A 8 4.11 3.39 -8.85
C LYS A 8 3.36 2.66 -9.98
N ASP A 9 4.02 1.72 -10.65
CA ASP A 9 3.39 0.86 -11.67
C ASP A 9 2.48 -0.25 -11.09
N ASN A 10 2.58 -0.55 -9.80
CA ASN A 10 1.84 -1.64 -9.16
C ASN A 10 1.29 -1.19 -7.80
N LEU A 11 0.14 -0.52 -7.87
CA LEU A 11 -0.57 0.05 -6.73
C LEU A 11 -1.41 -0.98 -5.97
N ASP A 12 -1.61 -2.16 -6.54
CA ASP A 12 -2.31 -3.31 -5.96
C ASP A 12 -1.38 -4.27 -5.23
N SER A 13 -0.11 -3.91 -5.05
CA SER A 13 0.88 -4.70 -4.32
C SER A 13 1.82 -3.83 -3.50
N TYR A 14 2.36 -4.40 -2.42
CA TYR A 14 3.32 -3.72 -1.56
C TYR A 14 4.42 -4.66 -1.10
N THR A 15 5.57 -4.09 -0.72
CA THR A 15 6.67 -4.79 -0.07
C THR A 15 6.98 -4.18 1.29
N GLU A 16 7.47 -4.98 2.22
CA GLU A 16 7.67 -4.62 3.63
C GLU A 16 9.16 -4.52 3.99
N TYR A 17 10.00 -5.37 3.38
CA TYR A 17 11.45 -5.41 3.55
C TYR A 17 12.09 -6.38 2.54
N PRO A 18 13.34 -6.16 2.06
CA PRO A 18 14.19 -5.00 2.29
C PRO A 18 13.63 -3.71 1.68
N VAL A 19 14.04 -2.58 2.25
CA VAL A 19 13.76 -1.26 1.66
C VAL A 19 14.33 -1.27 0.24
N PRO A 20 13.53 -0.96 -0.80
CA PRO A 20 14.08 -0.84 -2.14
C PRO A 20 15.18 0.22 -2.13
N GLU A 21 16.35 -0.09 -2.70
CA GLU A 21 17.48 0.84 -2.76
C GLU A 21 17.09 2.18 -3.41
N ASP A 22 16.18 2.11 -4.38
CA ASP A 22 15.55 3.26 -5.03
C ASP A 22 14.09 3.37 -4.61
N THR A 23 13.81 4.22 -3.63
CA THR A 23 12.42 4.58 -3.25
C THR A 23 11.84 5.68 -4.14
N THR A 24 12.59 6.17 -5.14
CA THR A 24 12.14 7.25 -6.04
C THR A 24 10.85 6.88 -6.77
N ASP A 25 10.70 5.59 -7.11
CA ASP A 25 9.54 5.02 -7.81
C ASP A 25 8.58 4.26 -6.90
N TRP A 26 8.69 4.49 -5.59
CA TRP A 26 7.85 3.85 -4.59
C TRP A 26 7.14 4.88 -3.72
N TYR A 27 5.89 4.62 -3.40
CA TYR A 27 5.20 5.30 -2.31
C TYR A 27 5.54 4.63 -0.99
N THR A 28 5.85 5.45 0.00
CA THR A 28 6.10 4.99 1.36
C THR A 28 4.86 5.28 2.20
N VAL A 29 4.24 4.25 2.75
CA VAL A 29 3.01 4.37 3.52
C VAL A 29 3.20 3.72 4.89
N ASP A 30 2.81 4.44 5.93
CA ASP A 30 2.82 3.94 7.30
C ASP A 30 1.45 3.32 7.62
N VAL A 31 1.43 2.04 7.94
CA VAL A 31 0.23 1.25 8.17
C VAL A 31 0.27 0.51 9.52
N PRO A 32 -0.85 0.04 10.06
CA PRO A 32 -0.86 -0.86 11.22
C PRO A 32 -0.06 -2.14 10.95
N ASP A 33 0.49 -2.80 11.98
CA ASP A 33 1.24 -4.05 11.79
C ASP A 33 0.37 -5.17 11.18
N ASP A 34 -0.90 -5.19 11.56
CA ASP A 34 -1.94 -6.11 11.07
C ASP A 34 -2.50 -5.73 9.67
N PHE A 35 -1.99 -4.65 9.06
CA PHE A 35 -2.44 -4.22 7.75
C PHE A 35 -2.13 -5.28 6.68
N THR A 36 -3.17 -5.58 5.91
CA THR A 36 -3.14 -6.46 4.74
C THR A 36 -3.88 -5.77 3.61
N LEU A 37 -3.29 -5.73 2.42
CA LEU A 37 -3.87 -5.02 1.29
C LEU A 37 -5.18 -5.66 0.79
N ALA A 38 -5.39 -6.97 0.94
CA ALA A 38 -6.67 -7.68 0.74
C ALA A 38 -7.52 -7.23 -0.47
N GLY A 39 -6.90 -7.00 -1.63
CA GLY A 39 -7.58 -6.55 -2.85
C GLY A 39 -7.89 -5.05 -2.91
N SER A 40 -7.35 -4.27 -1.98
CA SER A 40 -7.35 -2.81 -2.03
C SER A 40 -6.26 -2.31 -2.98
N VAL A 41 -6.47 -1.13 -3.55
CA VAL A 41 -5.48 -0.46 -4.40
C VAL A 41 -5.07 0.83 -3.74
N TYR A 42 -3.77 1.11 -3.65
CA TYR A 42 -3.31 2.38 -3.13
C TYR A 42 -3.58 3.51 -4.11
N ASN A 43 -4.23 4.56 -3.64
CA ASN A 43 -4.55 5.74 -4.42
C ASN A 43 -3.61 6.90 -4.02
N PRO A 44 -2.53 7.14 -4.78
CA PRO A 44 -1.55 8.17 -4.43
C PRO A 44 -2.08 9.60 -4.57
N GLN A 45 -3.25 9.81 -5.20
CA GLN A 45 -3.85 11.14 -5.31
C GLN A 45 -4.43 11.63 -3.98
N ILE A 46 -5.01 10.69 -3.20
CA ILE A 46 -5.62 10.97 -1.90
C ILE A 46 -4.76 10.46 -0.73
N GLY A 47 -3.80 9.57 -1.00
CA GLY A 47 -2.94 8.96 0.03
C GLY A 47 -3.66 7.88 0.84
N GLU A 48 -4.67 7.25 0.26
CA GLU A 48 -5.52 6.24 0.91
C GLU A 48 -5.60 4.96 0.08
N PHE A 49 -6.08 3.87 0.67
CA PHE A 49 -6.36 2.63 -0.04
C PHE A 49 -7.83 2.62 -0.47
N ASP A 50 -8.06 2.53 -1.78
CA ASP A 50 -9.36 2.19 -2.36
C ASP A 50 -9.65 0.74 -1.98
N THR A 51 -10.34 0.56 -0.85
CA THR A 51 -10.87 -0.74 -0.44
C THR A 51 -12.11 -1.01 -1.28
N PRO A 52 -12.23 -2.17 -1.96
CA PRO A 52 -13.52 -2.56 -2.51
C PRO A 52 -14.49 -2.58 -1.33
N ALA A 53 -15.55 -1.78 -1.40
CA ALA A 53 -16.56 -1.71 -0.35
C ALA A 53 -16.99 -3.15 -0.03
N LEU A 54 -16.65 -3.61 1.18
CA LEU A 54 -17.12 -4.91 1.65
C LEU A 54 -18.64 -4.89 1.48
N PRO A 55 -19.25 -5.88 0.79
CA PRO A 55 -20.69 -5.94 0.70
C PRO A 55 -21.26 -5.93 2.13
N PRO A 56 -22.31 -5.15 2.41
CA PRO A 56 -22.91 -5.14 3.74
C PRO A 56 -23.31 -6.57 4.12
N ILE A 57 -22.91 -6.98 5.32
CA ILE A 57 -23.24 -8.26 5.94
C ILE A 57 -24.73 -8.34 6.26
#